data_AF-Q5THQ7-F1
#
_entry.id   AF-Q5THQ7-F1
#
_cell.length_a   1.000
_cell.length_b   1.000
_cell.length_c   1.000
_cell.angle_alpha   90.00
_cell.angle_beta   90.00
_cell.angle_gamma   90.00
#
_symmetry.space_group_name_H-M   'P 1'
#
loop_
_entity.id
_entity.type
_entity.pdbx_description
1 polymer ?
#
loop_
_entity_poly.entity_id
_entity_poly.type
_entity_poly.pdbx_seq_one_letter_code
_entity_poly.pdbx_strand_id
1 'polypeptide(L)'
;IAAMMQIQNIFVVPPNQKSHAHNKDSKWCQEHFLNYKGLVRAATVREQLKKLLVKFQVPRKSSEGDPDLVLRCIVSGFFANAARFHSTGAYRTIRDDHELHIHPASVLYAEKPPRWVIYNEVIQTSKYYMRDVTAIESAWLLELAPHFYQQGTHLSLKAKRAKVQDP
;
A
#
# COMPACT_ATOMS: atom_id res chain seq x y z
N ILE A 1 -8.70 0.54 -6.54
CA ILE A 1 -7.39 0.33 -5.88
C ILE A 1 -6.65 -0.84 -6.53
N ALA A 2 -7.09 -2.10 -6.41
CA ALA A 2 -6.42 -3.26 -7.03
C ALA A 2 -6.06 -3.09 -8.52
N ALA A 3 -6.99 -2.64 -9.36
CA ALA A 3 -6.72 -2.40 -10.79
C ALA A 3 -5.71 -1.26 -11.06
N MET A 4 -5.63 -0.28 -10.16
CA MET A 4 -4.67 0.84 -10.26
C MET A 4 -3.28 0.42 -9.77
N MET A 5 -3.21 -0.47 -8.77
CA MET A 5 -1.95 -1.04 -8.27
C MET A 5 -1.28 -1.99 -9.28
N GLN A 6 -2.05 -2.56 -10.22
CA GLN A 6 -1.51 -3.36 -11.33
C GLN A 6 -0.87 -2.53 -12.45
N ILE A 7 -0.84 -1.20 -12.30
CA ILE A 7 -0.29 -0.28 -13.28
C ILE A 7 0.83 0.50 -12.63
N GLN A 8 2.00 0.43 -13.23
CA GLN A 8 3.11 1.26 -12.82
C GLN A 8 2.87 2.71 -13.23
N ASN A 9 2.99 3.63 -12.26
CA ASN A 9 3.11 5.07 -12.44
C ASN A 9 1.99 5.73 -13.28
N ILE A 10 0.84 5.96 -12.65
CA ILE A 10 -0.27 6.74 -13.21
C ILE A 10 0.11 8.21 -13.38
N PHE A 11 0.97 8.75 -12.51
CA PHE A 11 1.48 10.11 -12.63
C PHE A 11 2.67 10.13 -13.58
N VAL A 12 2.60 11.02 -14.56
CA VAL A 12 3.66 11.23 -15.55
C VAL A 12 4.50 12.40 -15.07
N VAL A 13 5.81 12.19 -14.91
CA VAL A 13 6.76 13.31 -14.81
C VAL A 13 6.81 13.94 -16.20
N PRO A 14 6.48 15.24 -16.38
CA PRO A 14 6.28 15.81 -17.70
C PRO A 14 7.56 15.69 -18.54
N PRO A 15 7.55 14.94 -19.66
CA PRO A 15 8.59 15.05 -20.65
C PRO A 15 8.30 16.26 -21.53
N ASN A 16 9.35 16.86 -22.09
CA ASN A 16 9.31 18.00 -22.99
C ASN A 16 8.77 17.59 -24.39
N GLN A 17 7.55 17.03 -24.47
CA GLN A 17 7.04 16.38 -25.67
C GLN A 17 5.59 16.79 -25.99
N LYS A 18 5.43 17.49 -27.12
CA LYS A 18 4.14 17.76 -27.74
C LYS A 18 3.59 16.45 -28.30
N SER A 19 2.47 15.97 -27.75
CA SER A 19 1.73 14.83 -28.31
C SER A 19 0.33 15.27 -28.73
N HIS A 20 -0.09 14.85 -29.92
CA HIS A 20 -1.41 15.18 -30.46
C HIS A 20 -2.49 14.44 -29.66
N ALA A 21 -3.25 15.17 -28.85
CA ALA A 21 -4.40 14.62 -28.13
C ALA A 21 -5.56 14.37 -29.11
N HIS A 22 -6.01 13.13 -29.23
CA HIS A 22 -7.07 12.74 -30.16
C HIS A 22 -8.49 12.78 -29.56
N ASN A 23 -8.65 12.99 -28.25
CA ASN A 23 -9.96 13.09 -27.57
C ASN A 23 -9.88 13.91 -26.25
N LYS A 24 -11.03 14.43 -25.77
CA LYS A 24 -11.20 15.24 -24.55
C LYS A 24 -10.57 14.60 -23.31
N ASP A 25 -10.78 13.30 -23.11
CA ASP A 25 -10.24 12.57 -21.95
C ASP A 25 -8.70 12.49 -21.95
N SER A 26 -8.10 12.38 -23.14
CA SER A 26 -6.64 12.40 -23.30
C SER A 26 -6.08 13.78 -23.02
N LYS A 27 -6.80 14.85 -23.41
CA LYS A 27 -6.39 16.23 -23.13
C LYS A 27 -6.45 16.53 -21.63
N TRP A 28 -7.54 16.13 -20.97
CA TRP A 28 -7.68 16.25 -19.51
C TRP A 28 -6.54 15.53 -18.78
N CYS A 29 -6.20 14.31 -19.20
CA CYS A 29 -5.07 13.58 -18.60
C CYS A 29 -3.74 14.33 -18.78
N GLN A 30 -3.49 14.95 -19.94
CA GLN A 30 -2.28 15.75 -20.15
C GLN A 30 -2.24 16.98 -19.25
N GLU A 31 -3.35 17.70 -19.13
CA GLU A 31 -3.48 18.88 -18.26
C GLU A 31 -3.25 18.55 -16.77
N HIS A 32 -3.56 17.31 -16.36
CA HIS A 32 -3.39 16.82 -14.99
C HIS A 32 -2.15 15.92 -14.79
N PHE A 33 -1.25 15.83 -15.78
CA PHE A 33 -0.04 14.99 -15.71
C PHE A 33 -0.31 13.51 -15.43
N LEU A 34 -1.38 12.99 -16.02
CA LEU A 34 -1.83 11.60 -15.89
C LEU A 34 -1.52 10.78 -17.13
N ASN A 35 -1.15 9.52 -16.92
CA ASN A 35 -0.90 8.55 -17.96
C ASN A 35 -2.23 8.03 -18.54
N TYR A 36 -2.73 8.65 -19.61
CA TYR A 36 -3.97 8.24 -20.26
C TYR A 36 -3.98 6.75 -20.64
N LYS A 37 -2.89 6.23 -21.22
CA LYS A 37 -2.78 4.81 -21.58
C LYS A 37 -2.85 3.91 -20.34
N GLY A 38 -2.22 4.33 -19.24
CA GLY A 38 -2.33 3.69 -17.93
C GLY A 38 -3.78 3.66 -17.44
N LEU A 39 -4.49 4.78 -17.47
CA LEU A 39 -5.89 4.85 -17.03
C LEU A 39 -6.83 3.97 -17.86
N VAL A 40 -6.67 3.95 -19.18
CA VAL A 40 -7.44 3.07 -20.08
C VAL A 40 -7.18 1.59 -19.75
N ARG A 41 -5.92 1.22 -19.49
CA ARG A 41 -5.57 -0.13 -19.02
C ARG A 41 -6.22 -0.44 -17.67
N ALA A 42 -6.27 0.54 -16.75
CA ALA A 42 -6.89 0.37 -15.44
C ALA A 42 -8.38 0.07 -15.56
N ALA A 43 -9.07 0.82 -16.42
CA ALA A 43 -10.47 0.61 -16.73
C ALA A 43 -10.70 -0.80 -17.30
N THR A 44 -9.84 -1.24 -18.21
CA THR A 44 -9.91 -2.59 -18.80
C THR A 44 -9.74 -3.69 -17.76
N VAL A 45 -8.71 -3.59 -16.90
CA VAL A 45 -8.46 -4.53 -15.79
C VAL A 45 -9.65 -4.55 -14.82
N ARG A 46 -10.21 -3.39 -14.49
CA ARG A 46 -11.39 -3.30 -13.63
C ARG A 46 -12.58 -4.05 -14.22
N GLU A 47 -12.84 -3.94 -15.53
CA GLU A 47 -13.93 -4.68 -16.17
C GLU A 47 -13.66 -6.20 -16.17
N GLN A 48 -12.40 -6.63 -16.33
CA GLN A 48 -12.03 -8.04 -16.20
C GLN A 48 -12.30 -8.56 -14.77
N LEU A 49 -11.87 -7.82 -13.74
CA LEU A 49 -12.12 -8.18 -12.35
C LEU A 49 -13.61 -8.25 -12.03
N LYS A 50 -14.43 -7.31 -12.53
CA LYS A 50 -15.89 -7.36 -12.38
C LYS A 50 -16.50 -8.63 -12.96
N LYS A 51 -16.06 -9.06 -14.14
CA LYS A 51 -16.54 -10.32 -14.75
C LYS A 51 -16.20 -11.52 -13.87
N LEU A 52 -15.02 -11.53 -13.26
CA LEU A 52 -14.63 -12.59 -12.31
C LEU A 52 -15.49 -12.57 -11.03
N LEU A 53 -15.77 -11.39 -10.47
CA LEU A 53 -16.65 -11.28 -9.29
C LEU A 53 -18.03 -11.87 -9.57
N VAL A 54 -18.62 -11.57 -10.75
CA VAL A 54 -19.90 -12.17 -11.16
C VAL A 54 -19.78 -13.68 -11.32
N LYS A 55 -18.73 -14.16 -11.99
CA LYS A 55 -18.49 -15.59 -12.22
C LYS A 55 -18.37 -16.38 -10.90
N PHE A 56 -17.70 -15.80 -9.90
CA PHE A 56 -17.51 -16.42 -8.58
C PHE A 56 -18.57 -16.01 -7.55
N GLN A 57 -19.65 -15.35 -7.99
CA GLN A 57 -20.77 -14.93 -7.14
C GLN A 57 -20.35 -14.07 -5.93
N VAL A 58 -19.28 -13.29 -6.07
CA VAL A 58 -18.81 -12.37 -5.04
C VAL A 58 -19.66 -11.09 -5.08
N PRO A 59 -20.38 -10.73 -4.01
CA PRO A 59 -21.22 -9.55 -3.99
C PRO A 59 -20.40 -8.27 -4.19
N ARG A 60 -20.87 -7.40 -5.09
CA ARG A 60 -20.27 -6.07 -5.26
C ARG A 60 -20.90 -5.11 -4.25
N LYS A 61 -20.16 -4.78 -3.20
CA LYS A 61 -20.52 -3.77 -2.22
C LYS A 61 -19.63 -2.55 -2.37
N SER A 62 -20.20 -1.37 -2.10
CA SER A 62 -19.48 -0.10 -2.00
C SER A 62 -19.22 0.19 -0.52
N SER A 63 -18.18 0.97 -0.23
CA SER A 63 -17.97 1.52 1.11
C SER A 63 -18.84 2.75 1.40
N GLU A 64 -19.61 3.22 0.42
CA GLU A 64 -20.45 4.43 0.51
C GLU A 64 -19.68 5.67 0.96
N GLY A 65 -18.40 5.75 0.57
CA GLY A 65 -17.51 6.88 0.91
C GLY A 65 -16.74 6.70 2.22
N ASP A 66 -16.97 5.62 2.97
CA ASP A 66 -16.21 5.31 4.17
C ASP A 66 -14.77 4.86 3.81
N PRO A 67 -13.73 5.62 4.18
CA PRO A 67 -12.35 5.24 3.94
C PRO A 67 -11.90 4.05 4.78
N ASP A 68 -12.45 3.84 5.98
CA ASP A 68 -11.97 2.82 6.92
C ASP A 68 -12.28 1.42 6.39
N LEU A 69 -13.45 1.21 5.78
CA LEU A 69 -13.78 -0.06 5.13
C LEU A 69 -12.78 -0.41 4.01
N VAL A 70 -12.34 0.60 3.26
CA VAL A 70 -11.35 0.44 2.19
C VAL A 70 -9.98 0.13 2.78
N LEU A 71 -9.57 0.85 3.83
CA LEU A 71 -8.30 0.63 4.51
C LEU A 71 -8.24 -0.73 5.19
N ARG A 72 -9.30 -1.15 5.88
CA ARG A 72 -9.41 -2.49 6.49
C ARG A 72 -9.33 -3.59 5.42
N CYS A 73 -9.92 -3.38 4.25
CA CYS A 73 -9.75 -4.29 3.11
C CYS A 73 -8.27 -4.37 2.67
N ILE A 74 -7.58 -3.23 2.55
CA ILE A 74 -6.13 -3.20 2.23
C ILE A 74 -5.34 -3.94 3.32
N VAL A 75 -5.60 -3.68 4.60
CA VAL A 75 -4.94 -4.38 5.71
C VAL A 75 -5.16 -5.89 5.61
N SER A 76 -6.38 -6.35 5.31
CA SER A 76 -6.66 -7.78 5.17
C SER A 76 -5.90 -8.47 4.03
N GLY A 77 -5.53 -7.74 2.98
CA GLY A 77 -4.73 -8.27 1.87
C GLY A 77 -3.22 -8.15 2.08
N PHE A 78 -2.78 -7.11 2.77
CA PHE A 78 -1.36 -6.72 2.91
C PHE A 78 -0.86 -6.81 4.35
N PHE A 79 -1.54 -7.52 5.24
CA PHE A 79 -1.23 -7.57 6.67
C PHE A 79 0.22 -7.93 6.98
N ALA A 80 0.92 -8.67 6.12
CA ALA A 80 2.34 -9.00 6.31
C ALA A 80 3.28 -7.80 6.06
N ASN A 81 2.85 -6.85 5.23
CA ASN A 81 3.59 -5.67 4.81
C ASN A 81 3.27 -4.46 5.70
N ALA A 82 3.43 -4.65 7.01
CA ALA A 82 3.18 -3.62 8.00
C ALA A 82 4.49 -3.11 8.61
N ALA A 83 4.55 -1.80 8.82
CA ALA A 83 5.69 -1.15 9.46
C ALA A 83 5.23 -0.12 10.50
N ARG A 84 6.08 0.11 11.50
CA ARG A 84 5.86 1.09 12.57
C ARG A 84 6.93 2.15 12.55
N PHE A 85 6.57 3.38 12.85
CA PHE A 85 7.53 4.46 13.02
C PHE A 85 8.35 4.25 14.29
N HIS A 86 9.67 4.31 14.18
CA HIS A 86 10.63 4.06 15.24
C HIS A 86 11.25 5.37 15.76
N SER A 87 11.76 5.37 17.00
CA SER A 87 12.37 6.54 17.63
C SER A 87 13.61 7.06 16.90
N THR A 88 14.25 6.23 16.07
CA THR A 88 15.38 6.61 15.21
C THR A 88 14.97 7.49 14.02
N GLY A 89 13.67 7.72 13.81
CA GLY A 89 13.16 8.48 12.66
C GLY A 89 12.96 7.65 11.38
N ALA A 90 13.19 6.33 11.45
CA ALA A 90 12.92 5.39 10.35
C ALA A 90 11.69 4.52 10.68
N TYR A 91 11.19 3.79 9.68
CA TYR A 91 10.18 2.75 9.91
C TYR A 91 10.85 1.41 10.13
N ARG A 92 10.21 0.52 10.89
CA ARG A 92 10.64 -0.87 11.05
C ARG A 92 9.51 -1.84 10.78
N THR A 93 9.79 -2.92 10.05
CA THR A 93 8.80 -3.99 9.83
C THR A 93 8.42 -4.64 11.15
N ILE A 94 7.16 -5.04 11.30
CA ILE A 94 6.67 -5.55 12.59
C ILE A 94 7.31 -6.89 12.97
N ARG A 95 7.57 -7.76 11.98
CA ARG A 95 8.03 -9.13 12.21
C ARG A 95 9.56 -9.25 12.31
N ASP A 96 10.27 -8.63 11.37
CA ASP A 96 11.71 -8.82 11.20
C ASP A 96 12.54 -7.61 11.65
N ASP A 97 11.89 -6.53 12.07
CA ASP A 97 12.52 -5.29 12.52
C ASP A 97 13.47 -4.68 11.48
N HIS A 98 13.20 -4.92 10.19
CA HIS A 98 13.95 -4.36 9.08
C HIS A 98 13.67 -2.88 8.93
N GLU A 99 14.73 -2.08 8.83
CA GLU A 99 14.63 -0.64 8.64
C GLU A 99 14.18 -0.31 7.21
N LEU A 100 13.13 0.50 7.12
CA LEU A 100 12.52 0.98 5.89
C LEU A 100 12.26 2.49 5.98
N HIS A 101 12.14 3.13 4.82
CA HIS A 101 11.85 4.55 4.69
C HIS A 101 10.64 4.74 3.77
N ILE A 102 9.81 5.77 3.99
CA ILE A 102 8.77 6.12 3.00
C ILE A 102 9.45 6.66 1.76
N HIS A 103 9.05 6.20 0.57
CA HIS A 103 9.63 6.68 -0.68
C HIS A 103 9.37 8.20 -0.86
N PRO A 104 10.36 9.01 -1.31
CA PRO A 104 10.20 10.48 -1.43
C PRO A 104 9.07 10.96 -2.34
N ALA A 105 8.64 10.13 -3.30
CA ALA A 105 7.51 10.44 -4.17
C ALA A 105 6.12 10.21 -3.51
N SER A 106 6.07 9.64 -2.30
CA SER A 106 4.82 9.47 -1.57
C SER A 106 4.41 10.79 -0.93
N VAL A 107 3.11 11.09 -0.95
CA VAL A 107 2.54 12.23 -0.22
C VAL A 107 2.82 12.16 1.28
N LEU A 108 2.95 10.96 1.86
CA LEU A 108 3.25 10.76 3.28
C LEU A 108 4.70 11.07 3.65
N TYR A 109 5.58 11.34 2.67
CA TYR A 109 6.97 11.69 2.94
C TYR A 109 7.11 13.08 3.59
N ALA A 110 6.27 14.03 3.19
CA ALA A 110 6.32 15.43 3.65
C ALA A 110 5.41 15.71 4.86
N GLU A 111 4.59 14.73 5.25
CA GLU A 111 3.60 14.85 6.32
C GLU A 111 4.16 14.41 7.68
N LYS A 112 3.42 14.71 8.76
CA LYS A 112 3.73 14.13 10.07
C LYS A 112 3.71 12.60 9.96
N PRO A 113 4.81 11.90 10.32
CA PRO A 113 4.92 10.48 10.07
C PRO A 113 3.86 9.70 10.87
N PRO A 114 2.96 8.94 10.19
CA PRO A 114 1.99 8.10 10.88
C PRO A 114 2.69 7.00 11.67
N ARG A 115 2.14 6.66 12.84
CA ARG A 115 2.77 5.66 13.72
C ARG A 115 2.80 4.26 13.10
N TRP A 116 1.79 3.91 12.31
CA TRP A 116 1.62 2.60 11.70
C TRP A 116 1.20 2.75 10.24
N VAL A 117 1.82 1.94 9.38
CA VAL A 117 1.56 1.96 7.94
C VAL A 117 1.49 0.55 7.38
N ILE A 118 0.75 0.42 6.28
CA ILE A 118 0.82 -0.70 5.34
C ILE A 118 1.44 -0.21 4.04
N TYR A 119 2.22 -1.07 3.40
CA TYR A 119 2.85 -0.80 2.11
C TYR A 119 2.60 -1.92 1.11
N ASN A 120 2.64 -1.59 -0.19
CA ASN A 120 2.48 -2.58 -1.25
C ASN A 120 3.80 -3.32 -1.52
N GLU A 121 4.89 -2.57 -1.69
CA GLU A 121 6.19 -3.11 -2.08
C GLU A 121 7.33 -2.31 -1.46
N VAL A 122 8.52 -2.91 -1.48
CA VAL A 122 9.78 -2.28 -1.09
C VAL A 122 10.69 -2.24 -2.31
N ILE A 123 11.27 -1.09 -2.58
CA ILE A 123 12.33 -0.93 -3.59
C ILE A 123 13.66 -0.67 -2.88
N GLN A 124 14.73 -1.28 -3.38
CA GLN A 124 16.08 -1.04 -2.90
C GLN A 124 16.82 -0.15 -3.90
N THR A 125 17.26 1.02 -3.43
CA THR A 125 18.15 1.91 -4.18
C THR A 125 19.37 2.25 -3.31
N SER A 126 19.43 3.46 -2.75
CA SER A 126 20.40 3.84 -1.71
C SER A 126 19.99 3.36 -0.32
N LYS A 127 18.69 3.26 -0.08
CA LYS A 127 18.05 2.68 1.10
C LYS A 127 16.88 1.81 0.65
N TYR A 128 16.28 1.09 1.59
CA TYR A 128 15.02 0.38 1.35
C TYR A 128 13.85 1.35 1.52
N TYR A 129 13.08 1.56 0.44
CA TYR A 129 11.95 2.48 0.41
C TYR A 129 10.63 1.75 0.18
N MET A 130 9.62 2.06 1.00
CA MET A 130 8.26 1.59 0.85
C MET A 130 7.51 2.41 -0.21
N ARG A 131 6.80 1.73 -1.12
CA ARG A 131 5.87 2.35 -2.09
C ARG A 131 4.42 1.97 -1.82
N ASP A 132 3.52 2.82 -2.32
CA ASP A 132 2.07 2.76 -2.12
C ASP A 132 1.71 2.55 -0.64
N VAL A 133 2.09 3.55 0.15
CA VAL A 133 1.97 3.52 1.62
C VAL A 133 0.67 4.17 2.05
N THR A 134 -0.01 3.56 3.02
CA THR A 134 -1.15 4.18 3.71
C THR A 134 -1.02 4.07 5.22
N ALA A 135 -1.47 5.10 5.93
CA ALA A 135 -1.63 5.07 7.37
C ALA A 135 -2.76 4.11 7.77
N ILE A 136 -2.59 3.42 8.90
CA ILE A 136 -3.57 2.49 9.45
C ILE A 136 -3.62 2.57 10.98
N GLU A 137 -4.67 2.02 11.58
CA GLU A 137 -4.69 1.74 13.02
C GLU A 137 -4.06 0.38 13.32
N SER A 138 -3.25 0.28 14.37
CA SER A 138 -2.59 -0.98 14.74
C SER A 138 -3.57 -2.06 15.18
N ALA A 139 -4.73 -1.68 15.72
CA ALA A 139 -5.76 -2.63 16.17
C ALA A 139 -6.23 -3.53 15.01
N TRP A 140 -6.33 -2.97 13.80
CA TRP A 140 -6.81 -3.69 12.62
C TRP A 140 -5.92 -4.87 12.24
N LEU A 141 -4.62 -4.82 12.53
CA LEU A 141 -3.70 -5.91 12.25
C LEU A 141 -4.03 -7.17 13.07
N LEU A 142 -4.29 -6.99 14.36
CA LEU A 142 -4.69 -8.09 15.25
C LEU A 142 -6.11 -8.58 14.96
N GLU A 143 -7.02 -7.66 14.63
CA GLU A 143 -8.41 -8.00 14.30
C GLU A 143 -8.53 -8.80 12.99
N LEU A 144 -7.81 -8.38 11.94
CA LEU A 144 -7.98 -8.91 10.59
C LEU A 144 -7.02 -10.07 10.29
N ALA A 145 -5.87 -10.14 10.95
CA ALA A 145 -4.89 -11.20 10.77
C ALA A 145 -4.37 -11.76 12.11
N PRO A 146 -5.25 -12.24 13.01
CA PRO A 146 -4.85 -12.74 14.33
C PRO A 146 -3.87 -13.90 14.22
N HIS A 147 -4.06 -14.79 13.24
CA HIS A 147 -3.17 -15.92 12.97
C HIS A 147 -1.71 -15.49 12.68
N PHE A 148 -1.51 -14.31 12.10
CA PHE A 148 -0.18 -13.78 11.77
C PHE A 148 0.48 -13.03 12.93
N TYR A 149 -0.32 -12.37 13.78
CA TYR A 149 0.17 -11.47 14.83
C TYR A 149 0.13 -12.05 16.25
N GLN A 150 -0.73 -13.05 16.54
CA GLN A 150 -0.83 -13.69 17.85
C GLN A 150 0.16 -14.86 18.00
N GLN A 151 0.49 -15.54 16.91
CA GLN A 151 1.63 -16.46 16.87
C GLN A 151 2.88 -15.59 16.92
N GLY A 152 3.41 -15.40 18.13
CA GLY A 152 4.40 -14.38 18.45
C GLY A 152 5.49 -14.24 17.40
N THR A 153 5.87 -13.00 17.08
CA THR A 153 7.04 -12.72 16.23
C THR A 153 8.23 -13.50 16.73
N HIS A 154 9.10 -13.98 15.85
CA HIS A 154 10.32 -14.69 16.23
C HIS A 154 11.15 -13.88 17.26
N LEU A 155 11.04 -12.56 17.23
CA LEU A 155 11.59 -11.63 18.22
C LEU A 155 10.88 -11.69 19.58
N SER A 156 9.55 -11.77 19.63
CA SER A 156 8.81 -11.98 20.89
C SER A 156 9.10 -13.35 21.51
N LEU A 157 9.34 -14.37 20.70
CA LEU A 157 9.77 -15.70 21.14
C LEU A 157 11.23 -15.69 21.62
N LYS A 158 12.13 -14.99 20.93
CA LYS A 158 13.53 -14.76 21.37
C LYS A 158 13.59 -13.97 22.67
N ALA A 159 12.81 -12.90 22.82
CA ALA A 159 12.76 -12.09 24.03
C ALA A 159 12.15 -12.88 25.21
N LYS A 160 11.14 -13.73 24.96
CA LYS A 160 10.61 -14.66 25.97
C LYS A 160 11.63 -15.74 26.35
N ARG A 161 12.38 -16.30 25.38
CA ARG A 161 13.44 -17.29 25.65
C ARG A 161 14.62 -16.69 26.44
N ALA A 162 15.07 -15.49 26.07
CA ALA A 162 16.14 -14.78 26.78
C ALA A 162 15.76 -14.49 28.23
N LYS A 163 14.51 -14.08 28.50
CA LYS A 163 14.00 -13.84 29.87
C LYS A 163 13.81 -15.11 30.72
N VAL A 164 13.82 -16.30 30.11
CA VAL A 164 13.67 -17.59 30.81
C VAL A 164 15.05 -18.21 31.13
N GLN A 165 16.13 -17.69 30.55
CA GLN A 165 17.49 -18.23 30.67
C GLN A 165 18.42 -17.44 31.60
N ASP A 166 17.96 -16.32 32.18
CA ASP A 166 18.65 -15.63 33.27
C ASP A 166 17.99 -16.01 34.62
N PRO A 167 18.68 -16.72 35.52
CA PRO A 167 18.21 -17.00 36.88
C PRO A 167 18.28 -15.79 37.82
#